data_AF-A0A645D5B7-F1
#
_entry.id   AF-A0A645D5B7-F1
#
_cell.length_a   1.000
_cell.length_b   1.000
_cell.length_c   1.000
_cell.angle_alpha   90.00
_cell.angle_beta   90.00
_cell.angle_gamma   90.00
#
_symmetry.space_group_name_H-M   'P 1'
#
loop_
_entity.id
_entity.type
_entity.pdbx_description
1 polymer ?
#
loop_
_entity_poly.entity_id
_entity_poly.type
_entity_poly.pdbx_seq_one_letter_code
_entity_poly.pdbx_strand_id
1 'polypeptide(L)'
;MAKALQELKDFDGKVAVVGIGCFIKSVRRLQHYHPELREKIVFTVGIICGGLKSKYFAEYLAGKAGLENNNFTKPQFRIKDYKSNAGDYSFSCLDAAGVEKQVRMKTLSDMWGTGMFKCNACDFCDDVTTELADVSLGDAWIAPYELDGRGTNTIITRSLLAEEIIRSGIKQKKLVADEITMECLISTQKGSFRHRQNALKYRIKRAKAKGFIIPPKRHESHKISLVYSLVQYYRLIVRQQSNSLWSHQVPLETYEAQLGKYKKRLKSATSLHHHYERLSHKFRK
;
A
#
# COMPACT_ATOMS: atom_id res chain seq x y z
N MET A 1 -3.85 13.11 -10.28
CA MET A 1 -2.49 13.64 -10.50
C MET A 1 -2.37 14.41 -11.81
N ALA A 2 -2.61 13.78 -12.97
CA ALA A 2 -2.48 14.47 -14.27
C ALA A 2 -3.34 15.76 -14.36
N LYS A 3 -4.62 15.68 -13.96
CA LYS A 3 -5.51 16.86 -13.91
C LYS A 3 -4.99 17.95 -12.97
N ALA A 4 -4.62 17.58 -11.73
CA ALA A 4 -4.05 18.53 -10.75
C ALA A 4 -2.76 19.22 -11.25
N LEU A 5 -1.93 18.52 -12.04
CA LEU A 5 -0.73 19.12 -12.66
C LEU A 5 -1.07 20.06 -13.82
N GLN A 6 -2.20 19.88 -14.50
CA GLN A 6 -2.68 20.82 -15.51
C GLN A 6 -3.17 22.10 -14.84
N GLU A 7 -3.98 21.96 -13.78
CA GLU A 7 -4.47 23.08 -12.96
C GLU A 7 -3.30 23.91 -12.35
N LEU A 8 -2.16 23.27 -12.07
CA LEU A 8 -0.96 23.96 -11.57
C LEU A 8 -0.36 24.96 -12.56
N LYS A 9 -0.58 24.78 -13.88
CA LYS A 9 -0.05 25.72 -14.89
C LYS A 9 -0.67 27.10 -14.71
N ASP A 10 -1.98 27.12 -14.52
CA ASP A 10 -2.80 28.33 -14.44
C ASP A 10 -2.90 28.88 -13.00
N PHE A 11 -2.48 28.11 -12.01
CA PHE A 11 -2.42 28.55 -10.61
C PHE A 11 -1.26 29.53 -10.38
N ASP A 12 -1.60 30.72 -9.90
CA ASP A 12 -0.61 31.69 -9.41
C ASP A 12 -0.31 31.43 -7.92
N GLY A 13 0.95 31.13 -7.62
CA GLY A 13 1.42 30.84 -6.26
C GLY A 13 2.08 29.48 -6.07
N LYS A 14 2.29 29.15 -4.79
CA LYS A 14 3.03 27.97 -4.31
C LYS A 14 2.08 26.91 -3.78
N VAL A 15 2.38 25.65 -4.07
CA VAL A 15 1.57 24.51 -3.65
C VAL A 15 2.40 23.47 -2.90
N ALA A 16 1.72 22.74 -2.01
CA ALA A 16 2.19 21.47 -1.50
C ALA A 16 1.48 20.32 -2.24
N VAL A 17 2.21 19.25 -2.55
CA VAL A 17 1.62 18.04 -3.17
C VAL A 17 1.58 16.90 -2.16
N VAL A 18 0.40 16.33 -1.96
CA VAL A 18 0.21 15.10 -1.17
C VAL A 18 0.05 13.91 -2.09
N GLY A 19 0.80 12.83 -1.86
CA GLY A 19 0.68 11.64 -2.69
C GLY A 19 1.45 10.42 -2.20
N ILE A 20 1.14 9.26 -2.78
CA ILE A 20 1.89 8.03 -2.55
C ILE A 20 3.25 8.05 -3.27
N GLY A 21 4.18 7.17 -2.88
CA GLY A 21 5.56 7.14 -3.42
C GLY A 21 5.70 7.26 -4.93
N CYS A 22 4.88 6.56 -5.73
CA CYS A 22 4.95 6.68 -7.18
C CYS A 22 4.52 8.06 -7.71
N PHE A 23 3.57 8.74 -7.05
CA PHE A 23 3.16 10.10 -7.45
C PHE A 23 4.22 11.12 -7.08
N ILE A 24 4.80 11.02 -5.88
CA ILE A 24 5.91 11.89 -5.46
C ILE A 24 7.12 11.69 -6.37
N LYS A 25 7.44 10.44 -6.73
CA LYS A 25 8.48 10.14 -7.72
C LYS A 25 8.20 10.79 -9.07
N SER A 26 6.95 10.79 -9.54
CA SER A 26 6.56 11.50 -10.76
C SER A 26 6.72 13.02 -10.65
N VAL A 27 6.38 13.63 -9.51
CA VAL A 27 6.61 15.07 -9.25
C VAL A 27 8.09 15.39 -9.32
N ARG A 28 8.93 14.67 -8.58
CA ARG A 28 10.38 14.93 -8.57
C ARG A 28 11.00 14.72 -9.94
N ARG A 29 10.54 13.72 -10.69
CA ARG A 29 10.96 13.52 -12.08
C ARG A 29 10.52 14.68 -12.97
N LEU A 30 9.30 15.18 -12.82
CA LEU A 30 8.83 16.34 -13.57
C LEU A 30 9.68 17.58 -13.25
N GLN A 31 9.94 17.86 -11.97
CA GLN A 31 10.81 18.96 -11.52
C GLN A 31 12.27 18.81 -11.99
N HIS A 32 12.72 17.60 -12.30
CA HIS A 32 14.05 17.38 -12.87
C HIS A 32 14.12 17.89 -14.32
N TYR A 33 13.08 17.64 -15.13
CA TYR A 33 13.01 18.10 -16.52
C TYR A 33 12.45 19.53 -16.67
N HIS A 34 11.70 20.00 -15.68
CA HIS A 34 11.05 21.30 -15.62
C HIS A 34 11.38 22.00 -14.29
N PRO A 35 12.62 22.54 -14.15
CA PRO A 35 13.09 23.14 -12.91
C PRO A 35 12.22 24.27 -12.34
N GLU A 36 11.52 25.01 -13.20
CA GLU A 36 10.57 26.07 -12.83
C GLU A 36 9.46 25.57 -11.88
N LEU A 37 9.12 24.27 -11.97
CA LEU A 37 8.14 23.66 -11.08
C LEU A 37 8.65 23.46 -9.65
N ARG A 38 9.93 23.71 -9.37
CA ARG A 38 10.44 23.76 -7.99
C ARG A 38 10.00 25.01 -7.26
N GLU A 39 9.78 26.11 -7.99
CA GLU A 39 9.27 27.35 -7.43
C GLU A 39 7.77 27.27 -7.15
N LYS A 40 7.03 26.50 -7.97
CA LYS A 40 5.60 26.23 -7.75
C LYS A 40 5.34 25.12 -6.72
N ILE A 41 5.95 23.95 -6.87
CA ILE A 41 5.76 22.80 -5.95
C ILE A 41 6.86 22.81 -4.90
N VAL A 42 6.62 23.57 -3.84
CA VAL A 42 7.63 23.88 -2.81
C VAL A 42 7.69 22.86 -1.68
N PHE A 43 6.69 21.99 -1.56
CA PHE A 43 6.63 20.99 -0.50
C PHE A 43 5.87 19.74 -0.93
N THR A 44 6.26 18.58 -0.40
CA THR A 44 5.66 17.29 -0.71
C THR A 44 5.41 16.45 0.53
N VAL A 45 4.18 15.94 0.66
CA VAL A 45 3.78 15.03 1.73
C VAL A 45 3.58 13.64 1.14
N GLY A 46 4.41 12.70 1.58
CA GLY A 46 4.38 11.31 1.19
C GLY A 46 3.43 10.49 2.04
N ILE A 47 2.57 9.70 1.41
CA ILE A 47 1.77 8.68 2.11
C ILE A 47 2.43 7.31 1.86
N ILE A 48 2.85 6.62 2.92
CA ILE A 48 3.39 5.27 2.83
C ILE A 48 2.31 4.34 2.28
N CYS A 49 2.65 3.61 1.22
CA CYS A 49 1.66 2.91 0.40
C CYS A 49 1.82 1.38 0.48
N GLY A 50 0.78 0.69 0.92
CA GLY A 50 0.69 -0.78 0.88
C GLY A 50 0.46 -1.37 -0.52
N GLY A 51 0.10 -0.53 -1.50
CA GLY A 51 -0.16 -0.90 -2.89
C GLY A 51 -1.46 -0.30 -3.40
N LEU A 52 -1.41 0.36 -4.56
CA LEU A 52 -2.58 0.97 -5.17
C LEU A 52 -3.57 -0.11 -5.64
N LYS A 53 -4.81 0.01 -5.21
CA LYS A 53 -5.91 -0.90 -5.57
C LYS A 53 -6.67 -0.36 -6.77
N SER A 54 -7.17 -1.24 -7.62
CA SER A 54 -8.11 -0.89 -8.69
C SER A 54 -9.51 -0.61 -8.12
N LYS A 55 -10.39 -0.01 -8.93
CA LYS A 55 -11.79 0.25 -8.55
C LYS A 55 -12.54 -1.00 -8.10
N TYR A 56 -12.15 -2.17 -8.63
CA TYR A 56 -12.70 -3.48 -8.29
C TYR A 56 -12.59 -3.82 -6.81
N PHE A 57 -11.62 -3.22 -6.09
CA PHE A 57 -11.54 -3.39 -4.65
C PHE A 57 -12.74 -2.78 -3.93
N ALA A 58 -13.19 -1.59 -4.34
CA ALA A 58 -14.36 -0.95 -3.75
C ALA A 58 -15.64 -1.71 -4.10
N GLU A 59 -15.79 -2.12 -5.36
CA GLU A 59 -16.91 -2.95 -5.85
C GLU A 59 -17.00 -4.28 -5.08
N TYR A 60 -15.87 -4.97 -4.87
CA TYR A 60 -15.83 -6.20 -4.09
C TYR A 60 -16.26 -5.98 -2.64
N LEU A 61 -15.75 -4.92 -1.98
CA LEU A 61 -16.11 -4.63 -0.59
C LEU A 61 -17.58 -4.23 -0.44
N ALA A 62 -18.12 -3.47 -1.39
CA ALA A 62 -19.54 -3.16 -1.48
C ALA A 62 -20.37 -4.46 -1.59
N GLY A 63 -19.98 -5.38 -2.48
CA GLY A 63 -20.59 -6.70 -2.57
C GLY A 63 -20.54 -7.49 -1.26
N LYS A 64 -19.39 -7.49 -0.56
CA LYS A 64 -19.26 -8.11 0.76
C LYS A 64 -20.10 -7.42 1.86
N ALA A 65 -20.48 -6.16 1.66
CA ALA A 65 -21.39 -5.42 2.54
C ALA A 65 -22.88 -5.65 2.22
N GLY A 66 -23.19 -6.54 1.26
CA GLY A 66 -24.56 -6.92 0.90
C GLY A 66 -25.15 -6.13 -0.28
N LEU A 67 -24.32 -5.48 -1.10
CA LEU A 67 -24.77 -4.86 -2.34
C LEU A 67 -24.74 -5.84 -3.51
N GLU A 68 -25.86 -5.97 -4.21
CA GLU A 68 -25.96 -6.85 -5.38
C GLU A 68 -25.47 -6.18 -6.67
N ASN A 69 -25.68 -4.87 -6.78
CA ASN A 69 -25.29 -4.07 -7.93
C ASN A 69 -24.15 -3.14 -7.55
N ASN A 70 -23.17 -2.94 -8.45
CA ASN A 70 -22.05 -2.00 -8.27
C ASN A 70 -22.47 -0.51 -8.26
N ASN A 71 -23.73 -0.23 -7.90
CA ASN A 71 -24.31 1.08 -7.75
C ASN A 71 -24.22 1.50 -6.28
N PHE A 72 -23.13 2.17 -5.93
CA PHE A 72 -22.90 2.74 -4.61
C PHE A 72 -22.18 4.08 -4.71
N THR A 73 -22.33 4.89 -3.67
CA THR A 73 -21.65 6.18 -3.55
C THR A 73 -20.88 6.29 -2.23
N LYS A 74 -20.02 7.30 -2.13
CA LYS A 74 -19.26 7.65 -0.91
C LYS A 74 -18.54 6.46 -0.24
N PRO A 75 -17.70 5.68 -0.96
CA PRO A 75 -16.95 4.60 -0.33
C PRO A 75 -15.99 5.15 0.74
N GLN A 76 -16.09 4.61 1.95
CA GLN A 76 -15.17 4.87 3.05
C GLN A 76 -14.37 3.61 3.34
N PHE A 77 -13.07 3.64 3.03
CA PHE A 77 -12.19 2.47 3.16
C PHE A 77 -11.73 2.18 4.58
N ARG A 78 -12.02 3.07 5.53
CA ARG A 78 -11.62 2.93 6.93
C ARG A 78 -12.55 3.69 7.87
N ILE A 79 -13.56 2.99 8.38
CA ILE A 79 -14.29 3.40 9.58
C ILE A 79 -13.59 2.79 10.79
N LYS A 80 -13.05 3.64 11.64
CA LYS A 80 -12.28 3.24 12.82
C LYS A 80 -13.21 2.78 13.95
N ASP A 81 -12.79 1.75 14.68
CA ASP A 81 -13.37 1.38 15.96
C ASP A 81 -12.46 1.87 17.09
N TYR A 82 -12.78 3.02 17.69
CA TYR A 82 -11.96 3.64 18.73
C TYR A 82 -11.84 2.83 20.02
N LYS A 83 -12.67 1.80 20.20
CA LYS A 83 -12.64 0.90 21.37
C LYS A 83 -11.90 -0.41 21.08
N SER A 84 -11.34 -0.57 19.88
CA SER A 84 -10.57 -1.73 19.45
C SER A 84 -9.13 -1.35 19.07
N ASN A 85 -8.46 -2.17 18.26
CA ASN A 85 -7.11 -1.94 17.73
C ASN A 85 -7.15 -1.30 16.33
N ALA A 86 -6.03 -0.70 15.89
CA ALA A 86 -5.93 0.02 14.61
C ALA A 86 -6.18 -0.86 13.36
N GLY A 87 -6.00 -2.17 13.48
CA GLY A 87 -6.27 -3.16 12.44
C GLY A 87 -7.74 -3.54 12.32
N ASP A 88 -8.56 -3.18 13.31
CA ASP A 88 -9.97 -3.55 13.41
C ASP A 88 -10.86 -2.38 12.95
N TYR A 89 -11.07 -2.34 11.64
CA TYR A 89 -11.85 -1.30 10.98
C TYR A 89 -12.83 -1.89 9.97
N SER A 90 -13.75 -1.06 9.51
CA SER A 90 -14.76 -1.43 8.52
C SER A 90 -14.61 -0.63 7.23
N PHE A 91 -15.15 -1.19 6.16
CA PHE A 91 -15.50 -0.45 4.95
C PHE A 91 -16.99 -0.09 5.01
N SER A 92 -17.37 1.10 4.53
CA SER A 92 -18.77 1.40 4.19
C SER A 92 -18.94 2.11 2.86
N CYS A 93 -20.18 2.13 2.40
CA CYS A 93 -20.66 2.92 1.28
C CYS A 93 -22.16 3.16 1.43
N LEU A 94 -22.72 4.03 0.58
CA LEU A 94 -24.17 4.23 0.49
C LEU A 94 -24.71 3.49 -0.73
N ASP A 95 -25.82 2.78 -0.57
CA ASP A 95 -26.57 2.21 -1.69
C ASP A 95 -27.34 3.28 -2.49
N ALA A 96 -28.08 2.87 -3.52
CA ALA A 96 -28.84 3.77 -4.37
C ALA A 96 -29.98 4.51 -3.63
N ALA A 97 -30.49 3.94 -2.53
CA ALA A 97 -31.50 4.55 -1.67
C ALA A 97 -30.87 5.42 -0.56
N GLY A 98 -29.54 5.54 -0.53
CA GLY A 98 -28.80 6.28 0.49
C GLY A 98 -28.63 5.52 1.81
N VAL A 99 -28.95 4.22 1.86
CA VAL A 99 -28.78 3.40 3.07
C VAL A 99 -27.31 2.97 3.19
N GLU A 100 -26.75 3.12 4.38
CA GLU A 100 -25.37 2.71 4.65
C GLU A 100 -25.25 1.18 4.63
N LYS A 101 -24.24 0.70 3.90
CA LYS A 101 -23.82 -0.70 3.85
C LYS A 101 -22.41 -0.79 4.40
N GLN A 102 -22.19 -1.71 5.33
CA GLN A 102 -20.92 -1.83 6.02
C GLN A 102 -20.45 -3.28 6.11
N VAL A 103 -19.13 -3.49 6.00
CA VAL A 103 -18.50 -4.78 6.27
C VAL A 103 -17.23 -4.60 7.08
N ARG A 104 -17.07 -5.43 8.11
CA ARG A 104 -15.87 -5.41 8.94
C ARG A 104 -14.71 -6.07 8.20
N MET A 105 -13.58 -5.38 8.08
CA MET A 105 -12.48 -5.85 7.23
C MET A 105 -11.87 -7.16 7.72
N LYS A 106 -11.89 -7.42 9.04
CA LYS A 106 -11.36 -8.66 9.63
C LYS A 106 -12.17 -9.92 9.33
N THR A 107 -13.44 -9.79 8.93
CA THR A 107 -14.25 -10.95 8.51
C THR A 107 -13.91 -11.40 7.09
N LEU A 108 -13.19 -10.56 6.36
CA LEU A 108 -12.74 -10.83 5.01
C LEU A 108 -11.38 -11.50 5.02
N SER A 109 -11.11 -12.33 4.01
CA SER A 109 -9.80 -12.93 3.82
C SER A 109 -8.70 -11.88 3.61
N ASP A 110 -7.45 -12.21 3.90
CA ASP A 110 -6.31 -11.32 3.65
C ASP A 110 -6.24 -10.85 2.19
N MET A 111 -6.44 -9.55 1.96
CA MET A 111 -6.34 -8.87 0.66
C MET A 111 -5.06 -8.06 0.50
N TRP A 112 -4.34 -7.81 1.59
CA TRP A 112 -3.11 -7.00 1.61
C TRP A 112 -1.90 -7.87 1.31
N GLY A 113 -1.70 -8.95 2.07
CA GLY A 113 -0.62 -9.91 1.88
C GLY A 113 -0.74 -10.66 0.56
N THR A 114 -1.97 -11.00 0.15
CA THR A 114 -2.23 -11.71 -1.11
C THR A 114 -2.06 -10.84 -2.37
N GLY A 115 -2.15 -9.51 -2.24
CA GLY A 115 -2.08 -8.58 -3.36
C GLY A 115 -3.36 -8.52 -4.21
N MET A 116 -4.50 -8.98 -3.67
CA MET A 116 -5.79 -8.88 -4.35
C MET A 116 -6.06 -7.45 -4.83
N PHE A 117 -6.56 -7.31 -6.07
CA PHE A 117 -6.90 -6.04 -6.71
C PHE A 117 -5.77 -5.01 -6.83
N LYS A 118 -4.52 -5.39 -6.53
CA LYS A 118 -3.37 -4.49 -6.63
C LYS A 118 -2.99 -4.26 -8.10
N CYS A 119 -2.65 -3.02 -8.44
CA CYS A 119 -2.16 -2.66 -9.77
C CYS A 119 -0.85 -3.39 -10.09
N ASN A 120 -0.65 -3.79 -11.37
CA ASN A 120 0.54 -4.52 -11.81
C ASN A 120 1.84 -3.74 -11.51
N ALA A 121 1.83 -2.42 -11.73
CA ALA A 121 2.99 -1.55 -11.49
C ALA A 121 3.48 -1.60 -10.04
N CYS A 122 2.61 -1.88 -9.06
CA CYS A 122 2.99 -1.95 -7.66
C CYS A 122 3.91 -3.14 -7.34
N ASP A 123 3.92 -4.21 -8.16
CA ASP A 123 4.87 -5.31 -8.00
C ASP A 123 6.31 -4.91 -8.38
N PHE A 124 6.49 -3.81 -9.11
CA PHE A 124 7.80 -3.32 -9.54
C PHE A 124 8.21 -2.04 -8.82
N CYS A 125 7.45 -1.62 -7.81
CA CYS A 125 7.79 -0.47 -7.00
C CYS A 125 8.83 -0.87 -5.94
N ASP A 126 9.88 -0.06 -5.87
CA ASP A 126 11.07 -0.23 -5.03
C ASP A 126 11.16 0.85 -3.92
N ASP A 127 10.11 1.66 -3.77
CA ASP A 127 9.97 2.69 -2.74
C ASP A 127 8.99 2.20 -1.67
N VAL A 128 9.44 2.17 -0.42
CA VAL A 128 8.64 1.72 0.73
C VAL A 128 8.08 2.90 1.51
N THR A 129 8.90 3.89 1.81
CA THR A 129 8.59 4.96 2.77
C THR A 129 8.30 6.30 2.11
N THR A 130 8.01 6.30 0.79
CA THR A 130 7.83 7.50 -0.03
C THR A 130 9.07 8.39 0.05
N GLU A 131 10.20 7.82 -0.34
CA GLU A 131 11.54 8.30 0.00
C GLU A 131 11.92 9.66 -0.59
N LEU A 132 11.15 10.15 -1.57
CA LEU A 132 11.38 11.41 -2.26
C LEU A 132 10.50 12.58 -1.76
N ALA A 133 9.71 12.35 -0.71
CA ALA A 133 8.90 13.40 -0.08
C ALA A 133 9.68 14.18 0.97
N ASP A 134 9.27 15.42 1.20
CA ASP A 134 9.81 16.27 2.28
C ASP A 134 9.46 15.70 3.66
N VAL A 135 8.24 15.21 3.81
CA VAL A 135 7.77 14.43 4.96
C VAL A 135 7.01 13.20 4.48
N SER A 136 7.21 12.05 5.11
CA SER A 136 6.41 10.84 4.86
C SER A 136 5.64 10.42 6.09
N LEU A 137 4.39 10.02 5.88
CA LEU A 137 3.45 9.57 6.90
C LEU A 137 2.99 8.15 6.57
N GLY A 138 3.01 7.24 7.55
CA GLY A 138 2.46 5.89 7.42
C GLY A 138 1.82 5.42 8.71
N ASP A 139 1.10 4.30 8.66
CA ASP A 139 0.50 3.72 9.87
C ASP A 139 1.57 2.99 10.70
N ALA A 140 1.56 3.19 12.03
CA ALA A 140 2.44 2.52 12.98
C ALA A 140 1.89 1.13 13.39
N TRP A 141 2.11 0.13 12.53
CA TRP A 141 1.86 -1.30 12.78
C TRP A 141 2.84 -1.93 13.80
N ILE A 142 2.91 -1.40 15.01
CA ILE A 142 3.69 -1.96 16.11
C ILE A 142 3.07 -1.56 17.47
N ALA A 143 3.16 -2.44 18.46
CA ALA A 143 2.76 -2.12 19.84
C ALA A 143 3.66 -1.02 20.45
N PRO A 144 3.12 -0.12 21.29
CA PRO A 144 1.72 -0.09 21.74
C PRO A 144 0.77 0.58 20.74
N TYR A 145 1.27 1.24 19.69
CA TYR A 145 0.47 2.07 18.78
C TYR A 145 -0.63 1.33 18.02
N GLU A 146 -0.36 0.10 17.57
CA GLU A 146 -1.36 -0.69 16.85
C GLU A 146 -2.55 -1.12 17.72
N LEU A 147 -2.40 -1.08 19.05
CA LEU A 147 -3.44 -1.46 20.00
C LEU A 147 -4.49 -0.37 20.19
N ASP A 148 -4.25 0.85 19.70
CA ASP A 148 -5.19 1.97 19.76
C ASP A 148 -5.99 2.08 18.44
N GLY A 149 -7.31 1.90 18.51
CA GLY A 149 -8.22 1.99 17.38
C GLY A 149 -8.31 3.37 16.72
N ARG A 150 -7.83 4.42 17.40
CA ARG A 150 -7.63 5.75 16.77
C ARG A 150 -6.50 5.72 15.76
N GLY A 151 -5.51 4.85 15.97
CA GLY A 151 -4.31 4.69 15.14
C GLY A 151 -3.29 5.81 15.36
N THR A 152 -2.02 5.45 15.16
CA THR A 152 -0.88 6.37 15.21
C THR A 152 -0.12 6.33 13.91
N ASN A 153 0.46 7.46 13.51
CA ASN A 153 1.28 7.55 12.32
C ASN A 153 2.77 7.54 12.66
N THR A 154 3.56 6.83 11.84
CA THR A 154 5.00 7.08 11.75
C THR A 154 5.25 8.31 10.88
N ILE A 155 6.22 9.12 11.30
CA ILE A 155 6.60 10.36 10.63
C ILE A 155 8.08 10.25 10.27
N ILE A 156 8.42 10.53 9.01
CA ILE A 156 9.79 10.61 8.52
C ILE A 156 9.99 11.96 7.87
N THR A 157 10.78 12.82 8.49
CA THR A 157 11.17 14.13 7.95
C THR A 157 12.45 13.97 7.12
N ARG A 158 12.54 14.69 5.99
CA ARG A 158 13.71 14.68 5.10
C ARG A 158 14.21 16.06 4.71
N SER A 159 13.30 17.03 4.58
CA SER A 159 13.70 18.43 4.39
C SER A 159 13.78 19.17 5.72
N LEU A 160 14.60 20.23 5.75
CA LEU A 160 14.71 21.11 6.90
C LEU A 160 13.35 21.71 7.30
N LEU A 161 12.57 22.13 6.30
CA LEU A 161 11.23 22.68 6.52
C LEU A 161 10.29 21.64 7.14
N ALA A 162 10.35 20.38 6.71
CA ALA A 162 9.53 19.32 7.30
C ALA A 162 9.90 19.08 8.78
N GLU A 163 11.19 19.03 9.09
CA GLU A 163 11.68 18.88 10.46
C GLU A 163 11.23 20.05 11.34
N GLU A 164 11.39 21.28 10.85
CA GLU A 164 10.96 22.49 11.55
C GLU A 164 9.45 22.46 11.87
N ILE A 165 8.61 22.12 10.88
CA ILE A 165 7.15 22.01 11.07
C ILE A 165 6.81 21.00 12.17
N ILE A 166 7.40 19.80 12.12
CA ILE A 166 7.12 18.73 13.08
C ILE A 166 7.60 19.12 14.49
N ARG A 167 8.84 19.61 14.62
CA ARG A 167 9.41 20.04 15.91
C ARG A 167 8.65 21.22 16.51
N SER A 168 8.22 22.17 15.67
CA SER A 168 7.40 23.30 16.09
C SER A 168 6.03 22.84 16.60
N GLY A 169 5.40 21.88 15.91
CA GLY A 169 4.15 21.25 16.35
C GLY A 169 4.28 20.56 17.72
N ILE A 170 5.38 19.85 17.96
CA ILE A 170 5.68 19.21 19.26
C ILE A 170 5.89 20.28 20.34
N LYS A 171 6.75 21.28 20.09
CA LYS A 171 7.02 22.38 21.03
C LYS A 171 5.76 23.14 21.42
N GLN A 172 4.86 23.39 20.47
CA GLN A 172 3.58 24.06 20.67
C GLN A 172 2.49 23.15 21.24
N LYS A 173 2.79 21.88 21.54
CA LYS A 173 1.83 20.87 22.01
C LYS A 173 0.64 20.64 21.05
N LYS A 174 0.81 20.94 19.76
CA LYS A 174 -0.15 20.66 18.69
C LYS A 174 0.02 19.25 18.12
N LEU A 175 1.18 18.63 18.35
CA LEU A 175 1.51 17.27 17.95
C LEU A 175 2.10 16.53 19.15
N VAL A 176 1.57 15.34 19.43
CA VAL A 176 2.18 14.38 20.37
C VAL A 176 2.84 13.31 19.51
N ALA A 177 4.14 13.10 19.71
CA ALA A 177 4.91 12.11 18.99
C ALA A 177 6.06 11.60 19.86
N ASP A 178 6.37 10.31 19.71
CA ASP A 178 7.53 9.69 20.33
C ASP A 178 8.65 9.54 19.29
N GLU A 179 9.89 9.67 19.73
CA GLU A 179 11.03 9.29 18.89
C GLU A 179 11.15 7.77 18.86
N ILE A 180 11.31 7.21 17.65
CA ILE A 180 11.48 5.76 17.44
C ILE A 180 12.77 5.49 16.69
N THR A 181 13.34 4.30 16.91
CA THR A 181 14.54 3.88 16.18
C THR A 181 14.20 3.49 14.74
N MET A 182 15.24 3.43 13.89
CA MET A 182 15.11 2.96 12.52
C MET A 182 14.60 1.52 12.44
N GLU A 183 15.02 0.65 13.35
CA GLU A 183 14.58 -0.74 13.43
C GLU A 183 13.08 -0.82 13.74
N CYS A 184 12.60 0.04 14.64
CA CYS A 184 11.18 0.17 14.95
C CYS A 184 10.39 0.58 13.69
N LEU A 185 10.85 1.62 12.97
CA LEU A 185 10.26 2.07 11.71
C LEU A 185 10.28 0.98 10.61
N ILE A 186 11.36 0.22 10.49
CA ILE A 186 11.46 -0.88 9.52
C ILE A 186 10.49 -2.00 9.89
N SER A 187 10.35 -2.29 11.18
CA SER A 187 9.50 -3.39 11.65
C SER A 187 8.02 -3.15 11.35
N THR A 188 7.52 -1.92 11.52
CA THR A 188 6.14 -1.56 11.16
C THR A 188 5.86 -1.71 9.66
N GLN A 189 6.85 -1.52 8.79
CA GLN A 189 6.70 -1.67 7.33
C GLN A 189 7.32 -2.96 6.77
N LYS A 190 7.59 -3.98 7.62
CA LYS A 190 8.33 -5.21 7.25
C LYS A 190 7.71 -5.96 6.06
N GLY A 191 6.38 -5.97 5.94
CA GLY A 191 5.69 -6.57 4.78
C GLY A 191 6.05 -5.88 3.47
N SER A 192 6.09 -4.55 3.48
CA SER A 192 6.45 -3.71 2.34
C SER A 192 7.91 -3.87 1.95
N PHE A 193 8.86 -3.86 2.90
CA PHE A 193 10.28 -4.10 2.63
C PHE A 193 10.53 -5.48 2.00
N ARG A 194 9.94 -6.54 2.56
CA ARG A 194 10.04 -7.90 2.01
C ARG A 194 9.53 -7.96 0.57
N HIS A 195 8.40 -7.31 0.29
CA HIS A 195 7.82 -7.32 -1.04
C HIS A 195 8.62 -6.45 -2.02
N ARG A 196 8.81 -5.17 -1.71
CA ARG A 196 9.27 -4.10 -2.62
C ARG A 196 10.79 -4.05 -2.79
N GLN A 197 11.55 -4.58 -1.84
CA GLN A 197 13.02 -4.62 -1.93
C GLN A 197 13.50 -6.06 -2.04
N ASN A 198 13.29 -6.88 -1.01
CA ASN A 198 13.91 -8.22 -0.94
C ASN A 198 13.48 -9.14 -2.08
N ALA A 199 12.17 -9.17 -2.40
CA ALA A 199 11.61 -10.03 -3.43
C ALA A 199 11.52 -9.38 -4.82
N LEU A 200 12.00 -8.15 -4.99
CA LEU A 200 11.84 -7.40 -6.25
C LEU A 200 12.57 -8.07 -7.42
N LYS A 201 13.82 -8.49 -7.20
CA LYS A 201 14.65 -9.17 -8.20
C LYS A 201 13.95 -10.35 -8.87
N TYR A 202 13.23 -11.16 -8.10
CA TYR A 202 12.48 -12.30 -8.62
C TYR A 202 11.45 -11.87 -9.68
N ARG A 203 10.69 -10.80 -9.37
CA ARG A 203 9.64 -10.30 -10.28
C ARG A 203 10.24 -9.61 -11.51
N ILE A 204 11.36 -8.90 -11.36
CA ILE A 204 12.13 -8.34 -12.48
C ILE A 204 12.60 -9.45 -13.43
N LYS A 205 13.26 -10.50 -12.92
CA LYS A 205 13.75 -11.62 -13.73
C LYS A 205 12.61 -12.27 -14.52
N ARG A 206 11.48 -12.52 -13.86
CA ARG A 206 10.29 -13.11 -14.48
C ARG A 206 9.69 -12.21 -15.56
N ALA A 207 9.67 -10.90 -15.35
CA ALA A 207 9.15 -9.95 -16.35
C ALA A 207 10.08 -9.86 -17.57
N LYS A 208 11.40 -9.74 -17.35
CA LYS A 208 12.41 -9.75 -18.42
C LYS A 208 12.36 -11.04 -19.25
N ALA A 209 12.19 -12.20 -18.60
CA ALA A 209 12.02 -13.48 -19.28
C ALA A 209 10.74 -13.57 -20.14
N LYS A 210 9.77 -12.67 -19.92
CA LYS A 210 8.56 -12.51 -20.74
C LYS A 210 8.67 -11.37 -21.77
N GLY A 211 9.86 -10.80 -21.96
CA GLY A 211 10.09 -9.71 -22.92
C GLY A 211 9.73 -8.30 -22.42
N PHE A 212 9.37 -8.11 -21.14
CA PHE A 212 9.05 -6.77 -20.64
C PHE A 212 10.30 -5.95 -20.37
N ILE A 213 10.29 -4.69 -20.83
CA ILE A 213 11.28 -3.68 -20.47
C ILE A 213 10.99 -3.18 -19.05
N ILE A 214 11.97 -3.32 -18.16
CA ILE A 214 11.89 -2.85 -16.78
C ILE A 214 12.84 -1.68 -16.59
N PRO A 215 12.36 -0.48 -16.19
CA PRO A 215 13.24 0.63 -15.84
C PRO A 215 14.15 0.26 -14.67
N PRO A 216 15.36 0.84 -14.56
CA PRO A 216 16.31 0.55 -13.50
C PRO A 216 15.67 0.60 -12.10
N LYS A 217 15.98 -0.40 -11.26
CA LYS A 217 15.55 -0.46 -9.86
C LYS A 217 16.74 -0.43 -8.92
N ARG A 218 16.55 0.13 -7.72
CA ARG A 218 17.60 0.24 -6.71
C ARG A 218 17.91 -1.10 -6.03
N HIS A 219 16.91 -1.96 -5.89
CA HIS A 219 17.00 -3.21 -5.13
C HIS A 219 16.95 -4.46 -6.05
N GLU A 220 18.03 -4.71 -6.78
CA GLU A 220 18.14 -5.85 -7.73
C GLU A 220 19.11 -6.94 -7.27
N SER A 221 19.80 -6.77 -6.14
CA SER A 221 20.83 -7.70 -5.67
C SER A 221 20.28 -8.84 -4.80
N HIS A 222 19.22 -8.58 -4.02
CA HIS A 222 18.70 -9.52 -3.02
C HIS A 222 18.32 -10.89 -3.60
N LYS A 223 18.72 -11.94 -2.90
CA LYS A 223 18.34 -13.33 -3.18
C LYS A 223 17.23 -13.74 -2.21
N ILE A 224 16.25 -14.47 -2.73
CA ILE A 224 15.19 -15.07 -1.94
C ILE A 224 15.27 -16.60 -2.07
N SER A 225 14.82 -17.33 -1.04
CA SER A 225 14.77 -18.79 -1.09
C SER A 225 13.82 -19.27 -2.20
N LEU A 226 14.01 -20.52 -2.66
CA LEU A 226 13.11 -21.13 -3.64
C LEU A 226 11.68 -21.22 -3.12
N VAL A 227 11.53 -21.54 -1.83
CA VAL A 227 10.23 -21.58 -1.15
C VAL A 227 9.57 -20.18 -1.16
N TYR A 228 10.33 -19.12 -0.89
CA TYR A 228 9.77 -17.76 -0.95
C TYR A 228 9.49 -17.30 -2.40
N SER A 229 10.26 -17.78 -3.37
CA SER A 229 9.98 -17.56 -4.79
C SER A 229 8.63 -18.14 -5.21
N LEU A 230 8.25 -19.30 -4.68
CA LEU A 230 6.93 -19.90 -4.88
C LEU A 230 5.80 -19.02 -4.31
N VAL A 231 6.01 -18.42 -3.14
CA VAL A 231 5.08 -17.43 -2.57
C VAL A 231 4.92 -16.25 -3.53
N GLN A 232 6.02 -15.67 -4.03
CA GLN A 232 5.95 -14.54 -4.98
C GLN A 232 5.24 -14.94 -6.29
N TYR A 233 5.48 -16.14 -6.80
CA TYR A 233 4.80 -16.68 -7.98
C TYR A 233 3.28 -16.67 -7.80
N TYR A 234 2.79 -17.29 -6.71
CA TYR A 234 1.35 -17.36 -6.48
C TYR A 234 0.73 -16.01 -6.12
N ARG A 235 1.47 -15.09 -5.48
CA ARG A 235 1.01 -13.70 -5.27
C ARG A 235 0.78 -12.97 -6.60
N LEU A 236 1.68 -13.14 -7.58
CA LEU A 236 1.48 -12.57 -8.92
C LEU A 236 0.22 -13.11 -9.60
N ILE A 237 -0.04 -14.42 -9.45
CA ILE A 237 -1.24 -15.06 -9.99
C ILE A 237 -2.49 -14.53 -9.28
N VAL A 238 -2.55 -14.54 -7.95
CA VAL A 238 -3.71 -14.05 -7.20
C VAL A 238 -3.99 -12.58 -7.52
N ARG A 239 -2.96 -11.73 -7.62
CA ARG A 239 -3.13 -10.34 -8.06
C ARG A 239 -3.69 -10.25 -9.48
N GLN A 240 -3.18 -11.02 -10.42
CA GLN A 240 -3.67 -11.00 -11.81
C GLN A 240 -5.12 -11.48 -11.87
N GLN A 241 -5.41 -12.64 -11.29
CA GLN A 241 -6.72 -13.29 -11.34
C GLN A 241 -7.77 -12.50 -10.55
N SER A 242 -7.42 -11.89 -9.41
CA SER A 242 -8.37 -11.05 -8.69
C SER A 242 -8.89 -9.87 -9.51
N ASN A 243 -8.05 -9.26 -10.36
CA ASN A 243 -8.50 -8.21 -11.27
C ASN A 243 -9.19 -8.80 -12.52
N SER A 244 -8.61 -9.84 -13.12
CA SER A 244 -9.09 -10.42 -14.38
C SER A 244 -10.45 -11.09 -14.22
N LEU A 245 -10.69 -11.83 -13.14
CA LEU A 245 -11.99 -12.50 -12.95
C LEU A 245 -13.08 -11.47 -12.66
N TRP A 246 -12.77 -10.44 -11.86
CA TRP A 246 -13.73 -9.39 -11.53
C TRP A 246 -14.11 -8.52 -12.73
N SER A 247 -13.19 -8.30 -13.67
CA SER A 247 -13.49 -7.51 -14.88
C SER A 247 -14.53 -8.15 -15.79
N HIS A 248 -14.79 -9.45 -15.64
CA HIS A 248 -15.86 -10.16 -16.37
C HIS A 248 -17.23 -10.05 -15.66
N GLN A 249 -17.33 -9.28 -14.57
CA GLN A 249 -18.57 -9.01 -13.83
C GLN A 249 -19.34 -10.27 -13.42
N VAL A 250 -18.60 -11.33 -13.07
CA VAL A 250 -19.22 -12.58 -12.58
C VAL A 250 -19.85 -12.37 -11.20
N PRO A 251 -20.93 -13.10 -10.84
CA PRO A 251 -21.52 -13.03 -9.50
C PRO A 251 -20.49 -13.26 -8.39
N LEU A 252 -20.67 -12.59 -7.25
CA LEU A 252 -19.72 -12.59 -6.13
C LEU A 252 -19.33 -14.01 -5.67
N GLU A 253 -20.30 -14.90 -5.52
CA GLU A 253 -20.05 -16.30 -5.10
C GLU A 253 -19.18 -17.05 -6.11
N THR A 254 -19.46 -16.86 -7.41
CA THR A 254 -18.68 -17.44 -8.50
C THR A 254 -17.25 -16.89 -8.50
N TYR A 255 -17.10 -15.58 -8.30
CA TYR A 255 -15.79 -14.94 -8.17
C TYR A 255 -14.99 -15.53 -6.99
N GLU A 256 -15.60 -15.64 -5.81
CA GLU A 256 -14.94 -16.18 -4.62
C GLU A 256 -14.54 -17.65 -4.79
N ALA A 257 -15.40 -18.46 -5.42
CA ALA A 257 -15.10 -19.85 -5.73
C ALA A 257 -13.91 -20.00 -6.69
N GLN A 258 -13.87 -19.19 -7.77
CA GLN A 258 -12.78 -19.21 -8.75
C GLN A 258 -11.47 -18.69 -8.16
N LEU A 259 -11.50 -17.52 -7.51
CA LEU A 259 -10.30 -16.94 -6.89
C LEU A 259 -9.79 -17.79 -5.73
N GLY A 260 -10.70 -18.46 -5.00
CA GLY A 260 -10.41 -19.36 -3.89
C GLY A 260 -9.41 -20.46 -4.27
N LYS A 261 -9.47 -21.00 -5.49
CA LYS A 261 -8.52 -22.00 -6.01
C LYS A 261 -7.08 -21.48 -6.00
N TYR A 262 -6.87 -20.26 -6.47
CA TYR A 262 -5.54 -19.62 -6.48
C TYR A 262 -5.07 -19.23 -5.08
N LYS A 263 -6.00 -18.74 -4.23
CA LYS A 263 -5.69 -18.38 -2.83
C LYS A 263 -5.29 -19.59 -1.99
N LYS A 264 -5.91 -20.75 -2.21
CA LYS A 264 -5.50 -22.02 -1.56
C LYS A 264 -4.04 -22.35 -1.86
N ARG A 265 -3.62 -22.28 -3.14
CA ARG A 265 -2.22 -22.51 -3.54
C ARG A 265 -1.26 -21.52 -2.90
N LEU A 266 -1.62 -20.23 -2.87
CA LEU A 266 -0.83 -19.20 -2.20
C LEU A 266 -0.72 -19.48 -0.69
N LYS A 267 -1.81 -19.88 -0.03
CA LYS A 267 -1.82 -20.21 1.40
C LYS A 267 -0.89 -21.38 1.70
N SER A 268 -0.94 -22.45 0.89
CA SER A 268 -0.04 -23.61 1.04
C SER A 268 1.44 -23.21 0.87
N ALA A 269 1.77 -22.44 -0.17
CA ALA A 269 3.14 -21.95 -0.38
C ALA A 269 3.62 -21.04 0.78
N THR A 270 2.74 -20.20 1.31
CA THR A 270 3.04 -19.30 2.43
C THR A 270 3.27 -20.08 3.72
N SER A 271 2.45 -21.10 3.98
CA SER A 271 2.62 -21.99 5.13
C SER A 271 3.96 -22.74 5.07
N LEU A 272 4.31 -23.28 3.90
CA LEU A 272 5.60 -23.94 3.67
C LEU A 272 6.77 -22.97 3.91
N HIS A 273 6.67 -21.73 3.42
CA HIS A 273 7.69 -20.71 3.67
C HIS A 273 7.85 -20.42 5.17
N HIS A 274 6.75 -20.27 5.92
CA HIS A 274 6.83 -20.05 7.37
C HIS A 274 7.42 -21.24 8.13
N HIS A 275 7.19 -22.46 7.66
CA HIS A 275 7.85 -23.64 8.23
C HIS A 275 9.36 -23.63 7.92
N TYR A 276 9.75 -23.36 6.67
CA TYR A 276 11.14 -23.24 6.25
C TYR A 276 11.91 -22.17 7.05
N GLU A 277 11.33 -20.98 7.20
CA GLU A 277 11.97 -19.90 7.97
C GLU A 277 12.20 -20.31 9.43
N ARG A 278 11.20 -20.92 10.08
CA ARG A 278 11.32 -21.40 11.46
C ARG A 278 12.43 -22.43 11.64
N LEU A 279 12.58 -23.36 10.69
CA LEU A 279 13.68 -24.33 10.73
C LEU A 279 15.02 -23.65 10.48
N SER A 280 15.13 -22.81 9.45
CA SER A 280 16.39 -22.14 9.11
C SER A 280 16.93 -21.24 10.24
N HIS A 281 16.03 -20.63 11.03
CA HIS A 281 16.41 -19.86 12.21
C HIS A 281 16.89 -20.73 13.38
N LYS A 282 16.39 -21.97 13.52
CA LYS A 282 16.85 -22.90 14.55
C LYS A 282 18.27 -23.43 14.27
N PHE A 283 18.64 -23.61 13.00
CA PHE A 283 19.97 -24.08 12.59
C PHE A 283 21.03 -22.97 12.44
N ARG A 284 20.65 -21.70 12.66
CA ARG A 284 21.55 -20.53 12.62
C ARG A 284 21.90 -19.98 14.00
N LYS A 285 21.31 -20.53 15.06
CA LYS A 285 21.77 -20.35 16.44
C LYS A 285 22.68 -21.51 16.79
#